data_AF-A0A7R9AIC5-F1
#
_entry.id   AF-A0A7R9AIC5-F1
#
_cell.length_a   1.000
_cell.length_b   1.000
_cell.length_c   1.000
_cell.angle_alpha   90.00
_cell.angle_beta   90.00
_cell.angle_gamma   90.00
#
_symmetry.space_group_name_H-M   'P 1'
#
loop_
_entity.id
_entity.type
_entity.pdbx_description
1 polymer ?
#
loop_
_entity_poly.entity_id
_entity_poly.type
_entity_poly.pdbx_seq_one_letter_code
_entity_poly.pdbx_strand_id
1 'polypeptide(L)'
;MECDYDSSNRDSVTVSGYGTAEEMCLAFFQYYPALHLAACFSYPKFEEVFSLFDITDLWVDQDGGFDYMVSENQTLVDYLNEFDWSGIDMEGFQDLMRYDPHYALCLDDMNELVLPWNLTSSYPEGVEPWMPPGRECPSGKKTF
;
A
#
# COMPACT_ATOMS: atom_id res chain seq x y z
N MET A 1 8.19 -1.08 -6.04
CA MET A 1 7.92 -2.42 -5.47
C MET A 1 6.41 -2.60 -5.57
N GLU A 2 5.96 -3.77 -5.99
CA GLU A 2 4.56 -4.01 -6.38
C GLU A 2 4.15 -5.37 -5.83
N CYS A 3 2.93 -5.46 -5.32
CA CYS A 3 2.35 -6.66 -4.75
C CYS A 3 1.00 -6.92 -5.41
N ASP A 4 0.81 -8.13 -5.92
CA ASP A 4 -0.46 -8.60 -6.44
C ASP A 4 -1.20 -9.39 -5.36
N TYR A 5 -2.45 -9.04 -5.10
CA TYR A 5 -3.28 -9.67 -4.08
C TYR A 5 -4.47 -10.39 -4.71
N ASP A 6 -4.84 -11.54 -4.13
CA ASP A 6 -6.07 -12.27 -4.47
C ASP A 6 -7.00 -12.29 -3.27
N SER A 7 -8.05 -11.47 -3.33
CA SER A 7 -9.10 -11.37 -2.31
C SER A 7 -10.37 -12.14 -2.69
N SER A 8 -10.34 -13.01 -3.70
CA SER A 8 -11.52 -13.74 -4.20
C SER A 8 -12.20 -14.64 -3.16
N ASN A 9 -11.47 -15.04 -2.12
CA ASN A 9 -11.97 -15.87 -1.01
C ASN A 9 -12.28 -15.04 0.26
N ARG A 10 -12.37 -13.71 0.16
CA ARG A 10 -12.67 -12.82 1.28
C ARG A 10 -14.06 -12.20 1.09
N ASP A 11 -14.83 -12.21 2.18
CA ASP A 11 -16.18 -11.61 2.21
C ASP A 11 -16.17 -10.15 2.70
N SER A 12 -15.02 -9.67 3.18
CA SER A 12 -14.80 -8.34 3.75
C SER A 12 -13.62 -7.65 3.09
N VAL A 13 -13.55 -6.31 3.13
CA VAL A 13 -12.40 -5.60 2.58
C VAL A 13 -11.13 -6.02 3.32
N THR A 14 -10.03 -6.14 2.58
CA THR A 14 -8.70 -6.40 3.15
C THR A 14 -7.91 -5.10 3.09
N VAL A 15 -7.47 -4.61 4.26
CA VAL A 15 -6.74 -3.34 4.40
C VAL A 15 -5.30 -3.58 4.85
N SER A 16 -4.48 -2.54 4.75
CA SER A 16 -3.09 -2.58 5.23
C SER A 16 -3.06 -2.69 6.76
N GLY A 17 -2.24 -3.59 7.30
CA GLY A 17 -2.08 -3.73 8.75
C GLY A 17 -1.21 -4.91 9.17
N TYR A 18 -1.14 -5.19 10.47
CA TYR A 18 -0.26 -6.21 11.05
C TYR A 18 -0.98 -7.52 11.41
N GLY A 19 -2.31 -7.52 11.38
CA GLY A 19 -3.17 -8.63 11.68
C GLY A 19 -3.19 -9.70 10.60
N THR A 20 -3.67 -10.89 10.94
CA THR A 20 -3.75 -12.03 10.00
C THR A 20 -4.84 -11.89 8.94
N ALA A 21 -5.78 -10.97 9.14
CA ALA A 21 -6.81 -10.63 8.17
C ALA A 21 -6.46 -9.39 7.34
N GLU A 22 -5.33 -8.75 7.63
CA GLU A 22 -4.80 -7.57 6.96
C GLU A 22 -3.64 -7.98 6.06
N GLU A 23 -3.22 -7.08 5.16
CA GLU A 23 -2.12 -7.34 4.23
C GLU A 23 -0.97 -6.34 4.41
N MET A 24 0.22 -6.75 3.97
CA MET A 24 1.42 -5.92 3.96
C MET A 24 2.15 -6.07 2.62
N CYS A 25 2.59 -4.95 2.05
CA CYS A 25 3.48 -4.93 0.88
C CYS A 25 4.88 -4.52 1.33
N LEU A 26 5.78 -5.48 1.53
CA LEU A 26 7.12 -5.22 2.08
C LEU A 26 8.21 -5.91 1.26
N ALA A 27 9.33 -5.21 1.08
CA ALA A 27 10.56 -5.77 0.54
C ALA A 27 11.73 -5.39 1.45
N PHE A 28 12.44 -6.40 1.93
CA PHE A 28 13.63 -6.20 2.77
C PHE A 28 14.87 -6.24 1.88
N PHE A 29 15.49 -5.09 1.69
CA PHE A 29 16.70 -4.96 0.89
C PHE A 29 17.93 -5.12 1.77
N GLN A 30 18.79 -6.08 1.43
CA GLN A 30 20.13 -6.18 1.99
C GLN A 30 21.14 -5.68 0.96
N TYR A 31 21.81 -4.58 1.24
CA TYR A 31 22.67 -3.88 0.28
C TYR A 31 23.96 -3.35 0.93
N TYR A 32 24.96 -3.04 0.11
CA TYR A 32 26.22 -2.40 0.51
C TYR A 32 26.66 -1.39 -0.58
N PRO A 33 27.25 -0.23 -0.24
CA PRO A 33 27.55 0.25 1.10
C PRO A 33 26.30 0.55 1.92
N ALA A 34 26.42 0.47 3.25
CA ALA A 34 25.33 0.85 4.14
C ALA A 34 24.98 2.32 3.90
N LEU A 35 23.71 2.60 3.68
CA LEU A 35 23.18 3.96 3.56
C LEU A 35 22.56 4.33 4.90
N HIS A 36 22.49 5.63 5.18
CA HIS A 36 21.73 6.16 6.29
C HIS A 36 20.24 6.20 5.93
N LEU A 37 19.67 5.00 5.76
CA LEU A 37 18.29 4.76 5.38
C LEU A 37 17.87 3.38 5.90
N ALA A 38 16.87 3.35 6.78
CA ALA A 38 16.36 2.13 7.39
C ALA A 38 15.08 1.64 6.73
N ALA A 39 14.15 2.55 6.40
CA ALA A 39 12.87 2.21 5.79
C ALA A 39 12.37 3.31 4.87
N CYS A 40 11.65 2.92 3.83
CA CYS A 40 10.84 3.84 3.02
C CYS A 40 9.45 3.24 2.85
N PHE A 41 8.44 4.07 3.04
CA PHE A 41 7.03 3.76 2.88
C PHE A 41 6.43 4.73 1.87
N SER A 42 5.34 4.31 1.25
CA SER A 42 4.55 5.17 0.39
C SER A 42 3.07 4.94 0.59
N TYR A 43 2.27 5.99 0.45
CA TYR A 43 0.82 5.93 0.49
C TYR A 43 0.23 6.88 -0.56
N PRO A 44 -0.92 6.54 -1.16
CA PRO A 44 -1.54 7.37 -2.19
C PRO A 44 -2.04 8.69 -1.59
N LYS A 45 -2.34 9.65 -2.46
CA LYS A 45 -3.06 10.85 -2.05
C LYS A 45 -4.50 10.48 -1.75
N PHE A 46 -4.85 10.54 -0.47
CA PHE A 46 -6.17 10.22 0.03
C PHE A 46 -7.29 10.99 -0.67
N GLU A 47 -7.11 12.27 -0.98
CA GLU A 47 -8.12 13.08 -1.68
C GLU A 47 -8.54 12.47 -3.02
N GLU A 48 -7.58 11.99 -3.82
CA GLU A 48 -7.84 11.39 -5.14
C GLU A 48 -8.56 10.04 -4.98
N VAL A 49 -8.05 9.18 -4.09
CA VAL A 49 -8.61 7.84 -3.82
C VAL A 49 -10.05 7.95 -3.29
N PHE A 50 -10.29 8.87 -2.36
CA PHE A 50 -11.58 8.98 -1.67
C PHE A 50 -12.66 9.68 -2.48
N SER A 51 -12.26 10.49 -3.46
CA SER A 51 -13.21 11.04 -4.45
C SER A 51 -13.97 9.95 -5.21
N LEU A 52 -13.39 8.76 -5.39
CA LEU A 52 -14.05 7.61 -6.03
C LEU A 52 -15.15 6.98 -5.17
N PHE A 53 -15.15 7.23 -3.87
CA PHE A 53 -16.11 6.68 -2.92
C PHE A 53 -17.10 7.73 -2.39
N ASP A 54 -17.16 8.92 -3.01
CA ASP A 54 -17.95 10.07 -2.55
C ASP A 54 -17.65 10.47 -1.08
N ILE A 55 -16.44 10.16 -0.60
CA ILE A 55 -16.00 10.54 0.74
C ILE A 55 -15.35 11.93 0.65
N THR A 56 -16.00 12.93 1.25
CA THR A 56 -15.55 14.33 1.18
C THR A 56 -14.69 14.77 2.36
N ASP A 57 -14.86 14.11 3.51
CA ASP A 57 -14.20 14.50 4.75
C ASP A 57 -13.62 13.27 5.45
N LEU A 58 -12.33 13.35 5.76
CA LEU A 58 -11.66 12.42 6.64
C LEU A 58 -11.14 13.11 7.88
N TRP A 59 -11.31 12.45 9.01
CA TRP A 59 -10.76 12.88 10.28
C TRP A 59 -9.71 11.88 10.73
N VAL A 60 -8.55 12.38 11.15
CA VAL A 60 -7.54 11.57 11.83
C VAL A 60 -7.84 11.67 13.31
N ASP A 61 -7.94 10.52 13.98
CA ASP A 61 -8.14 10.52 15.43
C ASP A 61 -6.98 11.22 16.15
N GLN A 62 -7.29 11.94 17.22
CA GLN A 62 -6.37 12.81 17.95
C GLN A 62 -5.29 12.02 18.71
N ASP A 63 -5.44 10.69 18.79
CA ASP A 63 -4.51 9.76 19.40
C ASP A 63 -3.29 9.43 18.52
N GLY A 64 -3.20 10.04 17.32
CA GLY A 64 -2.07 9.82 16.40
C GLY A 64 -2.10 8.45 15.72
N GLY A 65 -3.25 7.78 15.76
CA GLY A 65 -3.51 6.56 15.00
C GLY A 65 -3.75 6.86 13.51
N PHE A 66 -3.61 5.82 12.68
CA PHE A 66 -3.92 5.88 11.24
C PHE A 66 -5.39 5.56 10.95
N ASP A 67 -6.28 5.72 11.93
CA ASP A 67 -7.70 5.49 11.75
C ASP A 67 -8.32 6.72 11.09
N TYR A 68 -8.81 6.51 9.86
CA TYR A 68 -9.54 7.50 9.09
C TYR A 68 -11.03 7.35 9.39
N MET A 69 -11.67 8.42 9.86
CA MET A 69 -13.10 8.44 10.11
C MET A 69 -13.84 9.02 8.90
N VAL A 70 -14.87 8.33 8.42
CA VAL A 70 -15.77 8.79 7.34
C VAL A 70 -16.95 9.58 7.93
N SER A 71 -17.34 9.28 9.17
CA SER A 71 -18.31 10.07 9.95
C SER A 71 -18.01 9.96 11.45
N GLU A 72 -18.75 10.70 12.29
CA GLU A 72 -18.54 10.72 13.76
C GLU A 72 -18.54 9.32 14.42
N ASN A 73 -19.22 8.32 13.82
CA ASN A 73 -19.36 6.98 14.39
C ASN A 73 -18.99 5.85 13.42
N GLN A 74 -18.27 6.15 12.33
CA GLN A 74 -17.91 5.14 11.33
C GLN A 74 -16.47 5.31 10.88
N THR A 75 -15.68 4.26 11.05
CA THR A 75 -14.32 4.21 10.51
C THR A 75 -14.36 3.96 8.99
N LEU A 76 -13.28 4.30 8.30
CA LEU A 76 -13.13 3.98 6.88
C LEU A 76 -13.22 2.47 6.64
N VAL A 77 -12.67 1.65 7.52
CA VAL A 77 -12.73 0.19 7.37
C VAL A 77 -14.16 -0.31 7.49
N ASP A 78 -14.95 0.22 8.44
CA ASP A 78 -16.36 -0.12 8.57
C ASP A 78 -17.14 0.28 7.32
N TYR A 79 -16.91 1.49 6.81
CA TYR A 79 -17.53 1.98 5.58
C TYR A 79 -17.19 1.07 4.38
N LEU A 80 -15.91 0.72 4.20
CA LEU A 80 -15.46 -0.12 3.08
C LEU A 80 -15.95 -1.57 3.17
N ASN A 81 -16.23 -2.08 4.36
CA ASN A 81 -16.85 -3.39 4.55
C ASN A 81 -18.33 -3.42 4.12
N GLU A 82 -19.03 -2.29 4.25
CA GLU A 82 -20.44 -2.14 3.86
C GLU A 82 -20.60 -1.64 2.42
N PHE A 83 -19.54 -1.13 1.81
CA PHE A 83 -19.54 -0.57 0.46
C PHE A 83 -19.86 -1.61 -0.62
N ASP A 84 -20.65 -1.20 -1.62
CA ASP A 84 -20.96 -2.05 -2.78
C ASP A 84 -19.84 -2.02 -3.82
N TRP A 85 -18.92 -2.98 -3.71
CA TRP A 85 -17.80 -3.16 -4.62
C TRP A 85 -18.20 -3.63 -6.03
N SER A 86 -19.45 -4.02 -6.27
CA SER A 86 -19.86 -4.54 -7.59
C SER A 86 -20.01 -3.45 -8.66
N GLY A 87 -20.23 -2.20 -8.23
CA GLY A 87 -20.50 -1.07 -9.12
C GLY A 87 -19.29 -0.18 -9.43
N ILE A 88 -18.12 -0.45 -8.85
CA ILE A 88 -16.93 0.39 -9.02
C ILE A 88 -16.12 -0.01 -10.25
N ASP A 89 -15.50 0.98 -10.90
CA ASP A 89 -14.46 0.76 -11.89
C ASP A 89 -13.18 0.29 -11.19
N MET A 90 -13.03 -1.02 -11.04
CA MET A 90 -11.89 -1.63 -10.36
C MET A 90 -10.58 -1.44 -11.14
N GLU A 91 -10.62 -1.39 -12.47
CA GLU A 91 -9.43 -1.14 -13.29
C GLU A 91 -8.95 0.30 -13.09
N GLY A 92 -9.87 1.28 -13.17
CA GLY A 92 -9.57 2.67 -12.87
C GLY A 92 -9.06 2.89 -11.44
N PHE A 93 -9.65 2.20 -10.45
CA PHE A 93 -9.17 2.24 -9.07
C PHE A 93 -7.74 1.68 -8.93
N GLN A 94 -7.44 0.55 -9.56
CA GLN A 94 -6.09 -0.04 -9.55
C GLN A 94 -5.06 0.86 -10.25
N ASP A 95 -5.42 1.45 -11.38
CA ASP A 95 -4.55 2.37 -12.11
C ASP A 95 -4.26 3.63 -11.31
N LEU A 96 -5.27 4.21 -10.64
CA LEU A 96 -5.08 5.35 -9.74
C LEU A 96 -4.13 4.96 -8.59
N MET A 97 -4.38 3.84 -7.92
CA MET A 97 -3.53 3.36 -6.83
C MET A 97 -2.10 3.00 -7.28
N ARG A 98 -1.88 2.69 -8.56
CA ARG A 98 -0.57 2.28 -9.08
C ARG A 98 0.24 3.45 -9.61
N TYR A 99 -0.39 4.33 -10.39
CA TYR A 99 0.31 5.31 -11.22
C TYR A 99 0.27 6.72 -10.68
N ASP A 100 -0.72 7.08 -9.85
CA ASP A 100 -0.77 8.44 -9.30
C ASP A 100 0.39 8.74 -8.36
N PRO A 101 0.72 10.02 -8.13
CA PRO A 101 1.77 10.40 -7.21
C PRO A 101 1.45 9.96 -5.76
N HIS A 102 2.34 9.20 -5.18
CA HIS A 102 2.30 8.77 -3.79
C HIS A 102 3.15 9.69 -2.91
N TYR A 103 2.76 9.90 -1.66
CA TYR A 103 3.66 10.47 -0.66
C TYR A 103 4.72 9.45 -0.28
N ALA A 104 5.98 9.87 -0.22
CA ALA A 104 7.10 9.02 0.16
C ALA A 104 7.62 9.43 1.54
N LEU A 105 7.63 8.48 2.47
CA LEU A 105 8.14 8.66 3.83
C LEU A 105 9.35 7.75 4.03
N CYS A 106 10.53 8.35 4.16
CA CYS A 106 11.78 7.61 4.35
C CYS A 106 12.39 7.97 5.70
N LEU A 107 12.80 6.95 6.44
CA LEU A 107 13.30 7.03 7.80
C LEU A 107 14.72 6.48 7.89
N ASP A 108 15.54 7.13 8.71
CA ASP A 108 16.83 6.61 9.12
C ASP A 108 16.71 5.57 10.25
N ASP A 109 17.84 5.09 10.75
CA ASP A 109 17.94 4.15 11.87
C ASP A 109 17.52 4.73 13.23
N MET A 110 17.39 6.05 13.34
CA MET A 110 16.88 6.76 14.51
C MET A 110 15.40 7.14 14.37
N ASN A 111 14.73 6.70 13.30
CA ASN A 111 13.34 7.02 12.98
C ASN A 111 13.11 8.51 12.66
N GLU A 112 14.14 9.21 12.18
CA GLU A 112 14.07 10.57 11.66
C GLU A 112 13.81 10.58 10.16
N LEU A 113 13.06 11.58 9.69
CA LEU A 113 12.79 11.76 8.27
C LEU A 113 14.07 12.15 7.52
N VAL A 114 14.49 11.32 6.56
CA VAL A 114 15.65 11.62 5.69
C VAL A 114 15.28 12.44 4.45
N LEU A 115 13.98 12.55 4.16
CA LEU A 115 13.42 13.31 3.05
C LEU A 115 12.26 14.20 3.55
N PRO A 116 11.90 15.27 2.81
CA PRO A 116 10.75 16.09 3.16
C PRO A 116 9.45 15.27 3.22
N TRP A 117 8.59 15.57 4.19
CA TRP A 117 7.31 14.87 4.41
C TRP A 117 6.31 15.02 3.24
N ASN A 118 6.48 16.04 2.41
CA ASN A 118 5.63 16.31 1.25
C ASN A 118 6.25 15.84 -0.07
N LEU A 119 7.32 15.04 -0.01
CA LEU A 119 7.92 14.47 -1.21
C LEU A 119 6.94 13.48 -1.84
N THR A 120 6.66 13.67 -3.13
CA THR A 120 5.87 12.72 -3.90
C THR A 120 6.72 11.94 -4.89
N SER A 121 6.36 10.68 -5.10
CA SER A 121 6.97 9.79 -6.09
C SER A 121 5.87 9.17 -6.93
N SER A 122 6.06 9.13 -8.24
CA SER A 122 5.15 8.47 -9.18
C SER A 122 5.81 7.20 -9.73
N TYR A 123 5.01 6.37 -10.40
CA TYR A 123 5.55 5.22 -11.12
C TYR A 123 6.60 5.68 -12.13
N PRO A 124 7.76 5.00 -12.24
CA PRO A 124 8.82 5.43 -13.13
C PRO A 124 8.45 5.23 -14.61
N GLU A 125 8.63 6.28 -15.42
CA GLU A 125 8.41 6.20 -16.88
C GLU A 125 9.56 5.48 -17.58
N GLY A 126 9.23 4.67 -18.60
CA GLY A 126 10.22 4.04 -19.47
C GLY A 126 11.07 2.95 -18.82
N VAL A 127 10.64 2.42 -17.66
CA VAL A 127 11.30 1.30 -16.99
C VAL A 127 10.53 0.01 -17.28
N GLU A 128 11.23 -0.98 -17.82
CA GLU A 128 10.66 -2.33 -17.95
C GLU A 128 10.98 -3.16 -16.68
N PRO A 129 10.00 -3.92 -16.15
CA PRO A 129 10.25 -4.83 -15.05
C PRO A 129 11.35 -5.82 -15.41
N TRP A 130 12.34 -5.96 -14.52
CA TRP A 130 13.34 -7.01 -14.68
C TRP A 130 12.66 -8.37 -14.49
N MET A 131 12.64 -9.19 -15.54
CA MET A 131 12.17 -10.56 -15.42
C MET A 131 13.34 -11.48 -15.08
N PRO A 132 13.29 -12.21 -13.95
CA PRO A 132 14.28 -13.25 -13.69
C PRO A 132 14.22 -14.27 -14.83
N PRO A 133 15.37 -14.79 -15.29
CA PRO A 133 15.36 -15.94 -16.18
C PRO A 133 14.55 -17.07 -15.53
N GLY A 134 13.69 -17.72 -16.33
CA GLY A 134 12.78 -18.76 -15.84
C GLY A 134 13.55 -19.78 -15.01
N ARG A 135 13.27 -19.82 -13.70
CA ARG A 135 13.81 -20.86 -12.84
C ARG A 135 12.90 -22.06 -12.97
N GLU A 136 13.39 -23.13 -13.58
CA GLU A 136 12.73 -24.43 -13.45
C GLU A 136 12.72 -24.81 -11.96
N CYS A 137 11.53 -25.03 -11.40
CA CYS A 137 11.40 -25.62 -10.07
C CYS A 137 12.16 -26.95 -10.08
N PRO A 138 13.12 -27.18 -9.16
CA PRO A 138 13.81 -28.47 -9.09
C PRO A 138 12.78 -29.58 -8.91
N SER A 139 12.65 -30.46 -9.90
CA SER A 139 11.67 -31.56 -9.95
C SER A 139 12.06 -32.75 -9.06
N GLY A 140 12.65 -32.46 -7.88
CA GLY A 140 13.07 -33.47 -6.92
C GLY A 140 12.64 -33.10 -5.51
N LYS A 141 11.89 -34.00 -4.85
CA LYS A 141 11.71 -33.95 -3.40
C LYS A 141 13.09 -34.00 -2.75
N LYS A 142 13.51 -32.90 -2.11
CA LYS A 142 14.60 -32.97 -1.13
C LYS A 142 14.05 -33.72 0.07
N THR A 143 14.35 -35.01 0.15
CA THR A 143 14.25 -35.78 1.40
C THR A 143 15.34 -35.26 2.33
N PHE A 144 14.93 -34.66 3.45
CA PHE A 144 15.80 -34.44 4.61
C PHE A 144 15.98 -35.75 5.38
#